data_AF-A0A7W0WSA8-F1
#
_entry.id   AF-A0A7W0WSA8-F1
#
_cell.length_a   1.000
_cell.length_b   1.000
_cell.length_c   1.000
_cell.angle_alpha   90.00
_cell.angle_beta   90.00
_cell.angle_gamma   90.00
#
_symmetry.space_group_name_H-M   'P 1'
#
loop_
_entity.id
_entity.type
_entity.pdbx_description
1 polymer ?
#
loop_
_entity_poly.entity_id
_entity_poly.type
_entity_poly.pdbx_seq_one_letter_code
_entity_poly.pdbx_strand_id
1 'polypeptide(L)'
;MAHIDVFKGWAETIRQDIDAFKTLIESSKADTASKKLAGAALLYMVSRMDLIPDWNEGIGVIDDVMVLRVCAQLTATHNRGDLPASAEAALERMGNEAEKISAFLGGPLYDKLKSHCSKLGEQAVRGRAPAQLVEDAALRKALYTELDDELKKSVPIVVKDPADAELRLKAYLTHKLQ
;
A
#
# COMPACT_ATOMS: atom_id res chain seq x y z
N MET A 1 8.37 -21.70 -2.80
CA MET A 1 7.66 -20.76 -3.69
C MET A 1 8.48 -19.48 -3.71
N ALA A 2 8.79 -18.92 -4.88
CA ALA A 2 9.55 -17.68 -4.95
C ALA A 2 8.74 -16.54 -4.29
N HIS A 3 9.41 -15.59 -3.64
CA HIS A 3 8.73 -14.48 -2.96
C HIS A 3 7.91 -13.66 -3.96
N ILE A 4 8.40 -13.52 -5.18
CA ILE A 4 7.72 -12.81 -6.26
C ILE A 4 6.39 -13.46 -6.64
N ASP A 5 6.29 -14.79 -6.65
CA ASP A 5 5.00 -15.45 -6.96
C ASP A 5 3.96 -15.13 -5.89
N VAL A 6 4.39 -15.04 -4.62
CA VAL A 6 3.50 -14.64 -3.52
C VAL A 6 3.06 -13.19 -3.70
N PHE A 7 4.01 -12.29 -3.98
CA PHE A 7 3.74 -10.86 -4.07
C PHE A 7 2.88 -10.51 -5.29
N LYS A 8 3.02 -11.25 -6.39
CA LYS A 8 2.14 -11.10 -7.56
C LYS A 8 0.69 -11.47 -7.24
N GLY A 9 0.49 -12.56 -6.48
CA GLY A 9 -0.85 -13.02 -6.10
C GLY A 9 -1.64 -11.98 -5.28
N TRP A 10 -0.95 -11.06 -4.61
CA TRP A 10 -1.59 -9.96 -3.87
C TRP A 10 -2.33 -8.97 -4.75
N ALA A 11 -1.98 -8.85 -6.04
CA ALA A 11 -2.71 -8.02 -6.96
C ALA A 11 -4.11 -8.55 -7.27
N GLU A 12 -4.37 -9.84 -7.04
CA GLU A 12 -5.70 -10.44 -7.21
C GLU A 12 -6.72 -9.88 -6.20
N THR A 13 -6.26 -9.42 -5.04
CA THR A 13 -7.12 -8.84 -3.98
C THR A 13 -7.08 -7.30 -3.93
N ILE A 14 -6.38 -6.64 -4.86
CA ILE A 14 -6.07 -5.20 -4.76
C ILE A 14 -7.32 -4.32 -4.62
N ARG A 15 -8.43 -4.67 -5.28
CA ARG A 15 -9.69 -3.95 -5.16
C ARG A 15 -10.26 -4.04 -3.74
N GLN A 16 -10.27 -5.25 -3.17
CA GLN A 16 -10.71 -5.48 -1.79
C GLN A 16 -9.81 -4.75 -0.79
N ASP A 17 -8.50 -4.76 -1.03
CA ASP A 17 -7.50 -4.09 -0.20
C ASP A 17 -7.73 -2.58 -0.16
N ILE A 18 -7.92 -1.97 -1.34
CA ILE A 18 -8.26 -0.54 -1.47
C ILE A 18 -9.57 -0.22 -0.78
N ASP A 19 -10.62 -1.01 -0.99
CA ASP A 19 -11.93 -0.76 -0.38
C ASP A 19 -11.90 -0.86 1.16
N ALA A 20 -11.04 -1.71 1.72
CA ALA A 20 -10.81 -1.78 3.15
C ALA A 20 -10.19 -0.47 3.69
N PHE A 21 -9.21 0.11 2.97
CA PHE A 21 -8.65 1.41 3.33
C PHE A 21 -9.64 2.57 3.15
N LYS A 22 -10.48 2.55 2.10
CA LYS A 22 -11.59 3.53 1.94
C LYS A 22 -12.54 3.46 3.14
N THR A 23 -12.88 2.25 3.58
CA THR A 23 -13.73 2.03 4.76
C THR A 23 -13.08 2.56 6.03
N LEU A 24 -11.77 2.34 6.21
CA LEU A 24 -11.03 2.81 7.37
C LEU A 24 -10.95 4.34 7.43
N ILE A 25 -10.64 5.03 6.32
CA ILE A 25 -10.54 6.50 6.32
C ILE A 25 -11.90 7.16 6.61
N GLU A 26 -13.01 6.52 6.23
CA GLU A 26 -14.38 7.01 6.45
C GLU A 26 -14.94 6.70 7.84
N SER A 27 -14.33 5.77 8.58
CA SER A 27 -14.82 5.35 9.90
C SER A 27 -14.87 6.53 10.88
N SER A 28 -16.04 6.89 11.39
CA SER A 28 -16.15 7.94 12.42
C SER A 28 -15.53 7.54 13.76
N LYS A 29 -15.28 6.24 13.97
CA LYS A 29 -14.73 5.66 15.21
C LYS A 29 -13.22 5.43 15.16
N ALA A 30 -12.60 5.48 13.98
CA ALA A 30 -11.15 5.35 13.84
C ALA A 30 -10.44 6.63 14.32
N ASP A 31 -9.26 6.47 14.92
CA ASP A 31 -8.40 7.59 15.28
C ASP A 31 -7.77 8.27 14.05
N THR A 32 -7.30 9.50 14.23
CA THR A 32 -6.71 10.29 13.13
C THR A 32 -5.46 9.62 12.54
N ALA A 33 -4.69 8.90 13.35
CA ALA A 33 -3.46 8.23 12.90
C ALA A 33 -3.79 7.11 11.90
N SER A 34 -4.75 6.24 12.23
CA SER A 34 -5.24 5.16 11.35
C SER A 34 -5.79 5.72 10.05
N LYS A 35 -6.58 6.80 10.13
CA LYS A 35 -7.14 7.46 8.94
C LYS A 35 -6.08 8.08 8.05
N LYS A 36 -5.04 8.70 8.63
CA LYS A 36 -3.91 9.24 7.87
C LYS A 36 -3.12 8.13 7.18
N LEU A 37 -2.87 7.00 7.84
CA LEU A 37 -2.24 5.84 7.20
C LEU A 37 -3.10 5.27 6.06
N ALA A 38 -4.41 5.21 6.23
CA ALA A 38 -5.33 4.82 5.16
C ALA A 38 -5.28 5.79 3.98
N GLY A 39 -5.33 7.10 4.25
CA GLY A 39 -5.20 8.13 3.20
C GLY A 39 -3.86 8.07 2.48
N ALA A 40 -2.76 7.80 3.21
CA ALA A 40 -1.43 7.61 2.64
C ALA A 40 -1.37 6.39 1.72
N ALA A 41 -1.90 5.24 2.16
CA ALA A 41 -1.97 4.03 1.35
C ALA A 41 -2.76 4.26 0.05
N LEU A 42 -3.91 4.94 0.13
CA LEU A 42 -4.74 5.27 -1.03
C LEU A 42 -4.07 6.27 -1.97
N LEU A 43 -3.35 7.27 -1.45
CA LEU A 43 -2.60 8.22 -2.27
C LEU A 43 -1.42 7.58 -2.99
N TYR A 44 -0.78 6.58 -2.36
CA TYR A 44 0.33 5.85 -2.97
C TYR A 44 -0.11 5.20 -4.30
N MET A 45 -1.28 4.57 -4.31
CA MET A 45 -1.86 3.89 -5.47
C MET A 45 -2.17 4.78 -6.69
N VAL A 46 -2.19 6.10 -6.53
CA VAL A 46 -2.37 7.05 -7.65
C VAL A 46 -1.13 7.91 -7.88
N SER A 47 -0.10 7.78 -7.06
CA SER A 47 1.12 8.56 -7.19
C SER A 47 2.03 7.93 -8.23
N ARG A 48 2.83 8.72 -8.94
CA ARG A 48 4.03 8.22 -9.65
C ARG A 48 5.28 8.38 -8.79
N MET A 49 5.11 8.49 -7.46
CA MET A 49 6.21 8.58 -6.49
C MET A 49 6.59 7.20 -5.95
N ASP A 50 6.33 6.17 -6.74
CA ASP A 50 6.61 4.80 -6.37
C ASP A 50 8.10 4.67 -6.08
N LEU A 51 8.45 3.87 -5.07
CA LEU A 51 9.83 3.47 -4.87
C LEU A 51 10.36 2.84 -6.16
N ILE A 52 9.48 2.22 -6.95
CA ILE A 52 9.80 1.54 -8.20
C ILE A 52 8.89 2.03 -9.33
N PRO A 53 9.44 2.62 -10.41
CA PRO A 53 8.62 3.07 -11.54
C PRO A 53 7.79 1.96 -12.19
N ASP A 54 6.55 2.26 -12.56
CA ASP A 54 5.56 1.35 -13.18
C ASP A 54 6.08 0.56 -14.40
N TRP A 55 6.97 1.15 -15.21
CA TRP A 55 7.49 0.54 -16.43
C TRP A 55 8.50 -0.59 -16.17
N ASN A 56 8.85 -0.83 -14.90
CA ASN A 56 9.84 -1.82 -14.51
C ASN A 56 9.24 -3.22 -14.39
N GLU A 57 8.84 -3.81 -15.53
CA GLU A 57 8.48 -5.23 -15.72
C GLU A 57 7.74 -5.92 -14.56
N GLY A 58 6.69 -5.28 -14.04
CA GLY A 58 5.83 -5.84 -13.00
C GLY A 58 6.30 -5.66 -11.55
N ILE A 59 7.54 -5.23 -11.30
CA ILE A 59 8.00 -4.94 -9.91
C ILE A 59 7.47 -3.61 -9.36
N GLY A 60 7.02 -2.68 -10.23
CA GLY A 60 6.29 -1.48 -9.79
C GLY A 60 4.95 -1.83 -9.14
N VAL A 61 4.15 -2.70 -9.77
CA VAL A 61 2.89 -3.17 -9.17
C VAL A 61 3.14 -3.97 -7.88
N ILE A 62 4.26 -4.69 -7.79
CA ILE A 62 4.66 -5.39 -6.57
C ILE A 62 4.97 -4.39 -5.44
N ASP A 63 5.63 -3.27 -5.75
CA ASP A 63 5.89 -2.19 -4.79
C ASP A 63 4.58 -1.64 -4.20
N ASP A 64 3.59 -1.35 -5.05
CA ASP A 64 2.28 -0.84 -4.63
C ASP A 64 1.60 -1.77 -3.63
N VAL A 65 1.47 -3.06 -4.00
CA VAL A 65 0.81 -4.03 -3.13
C VAL A 65 1.61 -4.23 -1.85
N MET A 66 2.95 -4.18 -1.87
CA MET A 66 3.79 -4.23 -0.67
C MET A 66 3.49 -3.06 0.27
N VAL A 67 3.39 -1.84 -0.26
CA VAL A 67 3.08 -0.65 0.54
C VAL A 67 1.70 -0.75 1.18
N LEU A 68 0.68 -1.27 0.47
CA LEU A 68 -0.63 -1.54 1.07
C LEU A 68 -0.53 -2.47 2.29
N ARG A 69 0.25 -3.56 2.20
CA ARG A 69 0.45 -4.51 3.32
C ARG A 69 1.15 -3.86 4.50
N VAL A 70 2.21 -3.09 4.24
CA VAL A 70 2.95 -2.40 5.30
C VAL A 70 2.10 -1.33 5.99
N CYS A 71 1.34 -0.54 5.22
CA CYS A 71 0.39 0.42 5.77
C CYS A 71 -0.70 -0.27 6.60
N ALA A 72 -1.23 -1.41 6.14
CA ALA A 72 -2.21 -2.19 6.90
C ALA A 72 -1.62 -2.67 8.24
N GLN A 73 -0.38 -3.19 8.23
CA GLN A 73 0.33 -3.56 9.46
C GLN A 73 0.48 -2.37 10.42
N LEU A 74 0.86 -1.19 9.90
CA LEU A 74 1.00 0.02 10.72
C LEU A 74 -0.35 0.46 11.32
N THR A 75 -1.47 0.29 10.61
CA THR A 75 -2.78 0.63 11.19
C THR A 75 -3.15 -0.25 12.38
N ALA A 76 -2.57 -1.45 12.50
CA ALA A 76 -2.82 -2.35 13.63
C ALA A 76 -2.22 -1.88 14.95
N THR A 77 -1.32 -0.90 14.92
CA THR A 77 -0.79 -0.25 16.13
C THR A 77 -1.62 0.96 16.57
N HIS A 78 -2.76 1.21 15.91
CA HIS A 78 -3.65 2.34 16.14
C HIS A 78 -5.10 1.88 16.31
N ASN A 79 -5.99 2.78 16.75
CA ASN A 79 -7.39 2.45 16.91
C ASN A 79 -8.15 2.62 15.58
N ARG A 80 -8.48 1.51 14.92
CA ARG A 80 -9.31 1.48 13.70
C ARG A 80 -10.80 1.67 13.93
N GLY A 81 -11.26 1.65 15.18
CA GLY A 81 -12.68 1.68 15.53
C GLY A 81 -13.44 0.42 15.09
N ASP A 82 -14.76 0.51 15.04
CA ASP A 82 -15.62 -0.62 14.65
C ASP A 82 -15.82 -0.64 13.12
N LEU A 83 -14.89 -1.27 12.40
CA LEU A 83 -15.03 -1.49 10.96
C LEU A 83 -16.00 -2.65 10.66
N PRO A 84 -16.63 -2.66 9.48
CA PRO A 84 -17.30 -3.85 8.96
C PRO A 84 -16.33 -5.05 8.93
N ALA A 85 -16.84 -6.24 9.26
CA ALA A 85 -16.03 -7.46 9.37
C ALA A 85 -15.21 -7.77 8.12
N SER A 86 -15.72 -7.45 6.92
CA SER A 86 -15.01 -7.63 5.66
C SER A 86 -13.79 -6.71 5.51
N ALA A 87 -13.89 -5.45 5.97
CA ALA A 87 -12.79 -4.50 5.92
C ALA A 87 -11.72 -4.85 6.98
N GLU A 88 -12.16 -5.23 8.19
CA GLU A 88 -11.26 -5.67 9.26
C GLU A 88 -10.48 -6.91 8.83
N ALA A 89 -11.15 -7.94 8.29
CA ALA A 89 -10.49 -9.15 7.81
C ALA A 89 -9.48 -8.88 6.68
N ALA A 90 -9.77 -7.93 5.79
CA ALA A 90 -8.85 -7.55 4.72
C ALA A 90 -7.61 -6.82 5.28
N LEU A 91 -7.78 -5.89 6.21
CA LEU A 91 -6.68 -5.17 6.87
C LEU A 91 -5.81 -6.11 7.71
N GLU A 92 -6.42 -7.04 8.45
CA GLU A 92 -5.69 -8.07 9.20
C GLU A 92 -4.90 -9.00 8.28
N ARG A 93 -5.53 -9.49 7.19
CA ARG A 93 -4.84 -10.32 6.20
C ARG A 93 -3.63 -9.60 5.62
N MET A 94 -3.81 -8.35 5.17
CA MET A 94 -2.71 -7.54 4.63
C MET A 94 -1.61 -7.29 5.66
N GLY A 95 -1.97 -6.98 6.90
CA GLY A 95 -1.01 -6.78 7.99
C GLY A 95 -0.17 -8.02 8.30
N ASN A 96 -0.78 -9.20 8.24
CA ASN A 96 -0.10 -10.49 8.39
C ASN A 96 0.76 -10.84 7.16
N GLU A 97 0.29 -10.50 5.95
CA GLU A 97 1.07 -10.67 4.71
C GLU A 97 2.36 -9.86 4.72
N ALA A 98 2.41 -8.71 5.41
CA ALA A 98 3.60 -7.89 5.55
C ALA A 98 4.78 -8.63 6.20
N GLU A 99 4.55 -9.68 6.99
CA GLU A 99 5.62 -10.55 7.51
C GLU A 99 6.43 -11.22 6.39
N LYS A 100 5.78 -11.54 5.25
CA LYS A 100 6.46 -12.11 4.09
C LYS A 100 7.40 -11.11 3.42
N ILE A 101 7.09 -9.81 3.53
CA ILE A 101 7.97 -8.72 3.09
C ILE A 101 9.18 -8.62 4.01
N SER A 102 8.97 -8.71 5.32
CA SER A 102 10.06 -8.73 6.31
C SER A 102 11.00 -9.91 6.07
N ALA A 103 10.47 -11.10 5.83
CA ALA A 103 11.28 -12.29 5.51
C ALA A 103 12.08 -12.10 4.20
N PHE A 104 11.51 -11.42 3.20
CA PHE A 104 12.18 -11.16 1.93
C PHE A 104 13.30 -10.10 2.05
N LEU A 105 13.03 -8.96 2.69
CA LEU A 105 13.97 -7.83 2.79
C LEU A 105 15.00 -7.99 3.91
N GLY A 106 14.68 -8.76 4.95
CA GLY A 106 15.40 -8.77 6.22
C GLY A 106 15.06 -7.55 7.09
N GLY A 107 15.27 -7.69 8.40
CA GLY A 107 14.88 -6.70 9.42
C GLY A 107 15.30 -5.25 9.10
N PRO A 108 16.59 -4.97 8.85
CA PRO A 108 17.05 -3.59 8.66
C PRO A 108 16.40 -2.86 7.47
N LEU A 109 16.24 -3.55 6.34
CA LEU A 109 15.63 -2.95 5.15
C LEU A 109 14.10 -2.86 5.29
N TYR A 110 13.48 -3.84 5.95
CA TYR A 110 12.07 -3.79 6.27
C TYR A 110 11.72 -2.64 7.23
N ASP A 111 12.54 -2.38 8.24
CA ASP A 111 12.36 -1.26 9.17
C ASP A 111 12.42 0.09 8.44
N LYS A 112 13.31 0.22 7.45
CA LYS A 112 13.37 1.39 6.57
C LYS A 112 12.10 1.53 5.72
N LEU A 113 11.58 0.43 5.16
CA LEU A 113 10.30 0.44 4.43
C LEU A 113 9.12 0.83 5.34
N LYS A 114 9.06 0.30 6.56
CA LYS A 114 8.06 0.70 7.56
C LYS A 114 8.17 2.18 7.90
N SER A 115 9.39 2.69 8.11
CA SER A 115 9.62 4.11 8.37
C SER A 115 9.17 4.97 7.20
N HIS A 116 9.47 4.56 5.96
CA HIS A 116 8.97 5.22 4.75
C HIS A 116 7.44 5.28 4.75
N CYS A 117 6.77 4.13 4.94
CA CYS A 117 5.30 4.06 4.95
C CYS A 117 4.67 4.91 6.06
N SER A 118 5.28 4.95 7.26
CA SER A 118 4.78 5.83 8.35
C SER A 118 4.85 7.31 8.00
N LYS A 119 5.87 7.73 7.24
CA LYS A 119 6.07 9.13 6.83
C LYS A 119 5.16 9.53 5.66
N LEU A 120 4.61 8.58 4.91
CA LEU A 120 3.63 8.88 3.86
C LEU A 120 2.41 9.63 4.42
N GLY A 121 2.06 9.41 5.70
CA GLY A 121 1.00 10.14 6.42
C GLY A 121 1.17 11.66 6.45
N GLU A 122 2.37 12.17 6.16
CA GLU A 122 2.76 13.57 6.20
C GLU A 122 2.98 14.17 4.79
N GLN A 123 3.04 13.32 3.75
CA GLN A 123 3.41 13.74 2.40
C GLN A 123 2.19 14.07 1.55
N ALA A 124 2.24 15.22 0.86
CA ALA A 124 1.22 15.59 -0.11
C ALA A 124 1.51 14.93 -1.47
N VAL A 125 0.49 14.28 -2.05
CA VAL A 125 0.53 13.65 -3.37
C VAL A 125 -0.52 14.31 -4.25
N ARG A 126 -0.11 14.76 -5.45
CA ARG A 126 -0.98 15.49 -6.40
C ARG A 126 -1.75 16.65 -5.71
N GLY A 127 -1.07 17.36 -4.80
CA GLY A 127 -1.67 18.48 -4.04
C GLY A 127 -2.59 18.09 -2.87
N ARG A 128 -2.66 16.80 -2.51
CA ARG A 128 -3.49 16.29 -1.39
C ARG A 128 -2.63 15.62 -0.34
N ALA A 129 -2.69 16.09 0.90
CA ALA A 129 -2.11 15.42 2.06
C ALA A 129 -3.13 14.46 2.71
N PRO A 130 -2.69 13.35 3.33
CA PRO A 130 -3.57 12.45 4.06
C PRO A 130 -4.44 13.16 5.10
N ALA A 131 -3.90 14.17 5.80
CA ALA A 131 -4.66 14.99 6.73
C ALA A 131 -5.87 15.69 6.08
N GLN A 132 -5.73 16.18 4.84
CA GLN A 132 -6.84 16.80 4.11
C GLN A 132 -7.89 15.77 3.70
N LEU A 133 -7.45 14.55 3.37
CA LEU A 133 -8.38 13.45 3.06
C LEU A 133 -9.19 12.99 4.27
N VAL A 134 -8.67 13.12 5.50
CA VAL A 134 -9.43 12.83 6.71
C VAL A 134 -10.60 13.81 6.85
N GLU A 135 -10.36 15.10 6.61
CA GLU A 135 -11.35 16.16 6.84
C GLU A 135 -12.32 16.37 5.67
N ASP A 136 -11.91 16.09 4.43
CA ASP A 136 -12.67 16.48 3.23
C ASP A 136 -13.18 15.27 2.43
N ALA A 137 -14.49 15.04 2.50
CA ALA A 137 -15.17 13.99 1.75
C ALA A 137 -15.15 14.19 0.22
N ALA A 138 -15.10 15.43 -0.26
CA ALA A 138 -15.01 15.72 -1.69
C ALA A 138 -13.62 15.36 -2.23
N LEU A 139 -12.56 15.62 -1.47
CA LEU A 139 -11.21 15.17 -1.83
C LEU A 139 -11.10 13.65 -1.85
N ARG A 140 -11.73 12.94 -0.89
CA ARG A 140 -11.82 11.47 -0.91
C ARG A 140 -12.55 10.97 -2.15
N LYS A 141 -13.71 11.54 -2.49
CA LYS A 141 -14.48 11.15 -3.68
C LYS A 141 -13.70 11.34 -4.98
N ALA A 142 -12.94 12.43 -5.10
CA ALA A 142 -12.06 12.66 -6.25
C ALA A 142 -10.95 11.59 -6.32
N LEU A 143 -10.30 11.30 -5.20
CA LEU A 143 -9.29 10.23 -5.11
C LEU A 143 -9.86 8.86 -5.48
N TYR A 144 -11.07 8.52 -5.04
CA TYR A 144 -11.68 7.22 -5.36
C TYR A 144 -11.96 7.07 -6.85
N THR A 145 -12.34 8.16 -7.52
CA THR A 145 -12.53 8.17 -8.98
C THR A 145 -11.20 7.88 -9.68
N GLU A 146 -10.12 8.52 -9.25
CA GLU A 146 -8.77 8.25 -9.78
C GLU A 146 -8.33 6.80 -9.53
N LEU A 147 -8.56 6.27 -8.33
CA LEU A 147 -8.25 4.87 -8.00
C LEU A 147 -9.00 3.89 -8.90
N ASP A 148 -10.29 4.12 -9.12
CA ASP A 148 -11.08 3.28 -10.01
C ASP A 148 -10.59 3.35 -11.47
N ASP A 149 -10.10 4.51 -11.91
CA ASP A 149 -9.50 4.66 -13.24
C ASP A 149 -8.13 3.99 -13.34
N GLU A 150 -7.29 4.03 -12.30
CA GLU A 150 -6.03 3.26 -12.28
C GLU A 150 -6.28 1.75 -12.26
N LEU A 151 -7.24 1.28 -11.46
CA LEU A 151 -7.64 -0.14 -11.43
C LEU A 151 -8.22 -0.64 -12.76
N LYS A 152 -8.75 0.23 -13.62
CA LYS A 152 -9.17 -0.17 -14.98
C LYS A 152 -8.00 -0.35 -15.94
N LYS A 153 -6.88 0.34 -15.68
CA LYS A 153 -5.67 0.27 -16.50
C LYS A 153 -4.75 -0.87 -16.07
N SER A 154 -4.95 -1.44 -14.87
CA SER A 154 -4.10 -2.51 -14.36
C SER A 154 -4.13 -3.72 -15.30
N VAL A 155 -2.99 -4.05 -15.87
CA VAL A 155 -2.76 -5.26 -16.67
C VAL A 155 -2.22 -6.38 -15.78
N PRO A 156 -2.37 -7.66 -16.15
CA PRO A 156 -1.78 -8.76 -15.40
C PRO A 156 -0.29 -8.55 -15.15
N ILE A 157 0.18 -8.82 -13.93
CA ILE A 157 1.60 -8.69 -13.60
C ILE A 157 2.39 -9.78 -14.33
N VAL A 158 3.12 -9.38 -15.38
CA VAL A 158 4.00 -10.27 -16.12
C VAL A 158 5.42 -10.13 -15.59
N VAL A 159 5.84 -11.12 -14.79
CA VAL A 159 7.25 -11.33 -14.43
C VAL A 159 7.74 -12.56 -15.16
N LYS A 160 8.69 -12.37 -16.09
CA LYS A 160 9.26 -13.45 -16.92
C LYS A 160 10.28 -14.30 -16.16
N ASP A 161 11.11 -13.65 -15.35
CA ASP A 161 12.13 -14.28 -14.52
C ASP A 161 11.95 -13.83 -13.06
N PRO A 162 11.35 -14.69 -12.20
CA PRO A 162 11.14 -14.35 -10.80
C PRO A 162 12.43 -14.08 -10.02
N ALA A 163 13.55 -14.74 -10.35
CA ALA A 163 14.81 -14.56 -9.63
C ALA A 163 15.45 -13.20 -9.95
N ASP A 164 15.42 -12.79 -11.22
CA ASP A 164 15.83 -11.45 -11.64
C ASP A 164 14.92 -10.37 -11.02
N ALA A 165 13.61 -10.57 -10.99
CA ALA A 165 12.67 -9.64 -10.37
C ALA A 165 12.91 -9.48 -8.87
N GLU A 166 13.23 -10.56 -8.13
CA GLU A 166 13.64 -10.48 -6.73
C GLU A 166 14.88 -9.61 -6.53
N LEU A 167 15.89 -9.82 -7.37
CA LEU A 167 17.14 -9.06 -7.31
C LEU A 167 16.90 -7.57 -7.59
N ARG A 168 16.14 -7.25 -8.64
CA ARG A 168 15.78 -5.87 -8.99
C ARG A 168 14.95 -5.20 -7.89
N LEU A 169 13.92 -5.86 -7.40
CA LEU A 169 13.07 -5.35 -6.32
C LEU A 169 13.91 -4.97 -5.08
N LYS A 170 14.80 -5.87 -4.63
CA LYS A 170 15.71 -5.58 -3.51
C LYS A 170 16.67 -4.44 -3.81
N ALA A 171 17.25 -4.39 -5.00
CA ALA A 171 18.20 -3.36 -5.39
C ALA A 171 17.54 -1.96 -5.38
N TYR A 172 16.34 -1.84 -5.96
CA TYR A 172 15.57 -0.59 -5.94
C TYR A 172 15.23 -0.15 -4.53
N LEU A 173 14.65 -1.04 -3.71
CA LEU A 173 14.29 -0.72 -2.34
C LEU A 173 15.51 -0.32 -1.50
N THR A 174 16.65 -1.02 -1.66
CA THR A 174 17.90 -0.68 -0.97
C THR A 174 18.40 0.71 -1.36
N HIS A 175 18.28 1.09 -2.64
CA HIS A 175 18.70 2.39 -3.13
C HIS A 175 17.76 3.53 -2.70
N LYS A 176 16.45 3.27 -2.68
CA LYS A 176 15.43 4.29 -2.40
C LYS A 176 15.19 4.52 -0.91
N LEU A 177 15.39 3.50 -0.09
CA LEU A 177 15.17 3.53 1.36
C LEU A 177 16.45 3.85 2.15
N GLN A 178 17.39 4.59 1.57
CA GLN A 178 18.64 4.97 2.25
C GLN A 178 18.42 5.90 3.43
#